data_AF-A0A8B8GI97-F1
#
_entry.id   AF-A0A8B8GI97-F1
#
_cell.length_a   1.000
_cell.length_b   1.000
_cell.length_c   1.000
_cell.angle_alpha   90.00
_cell.angle_beta   90.00
_cell.angle_gamma   90.00
#
_symmetry.space_group_name_H-M   'P 1'
#
loop_
_entity.id
_entity.type
_entity.pdbx_description
1 polymer ?
#
loop_
_entity_poly.entity_id
_entity_poly.type
_entity_poly.pdbx_seq_one_letter_code
_entity_poly.pdbx_strand_id
1 'polypeptide(L)'
;MVKALKKKPIKNPTKRLIIQPNQIDNTFLEKNIDEFLSESSLKLFSRFKINDGFLKNDPKSWESNTDFVNAKHIINSLTIIKDTVERTVKLMDNFNASLTLDEEQKQYVLLCVQEHRKTYPNCKKSTLQQQHNI
;
A
#
# COMPACT_ATOMS: atom_id res chain seq x y z
N MET A 1 -10.37 12.81 -18.13
CA MET A 1 -9.03 12.37 -17.67
C MET A 1 -7.92 13.41 -17.78
N VAL A 2 -7.49 13.80 -18.98
CA VAL A 2 -6.31 14.69 -19.15
C VAL A 2 -6.48 16.06 -18.48
N LYS A 3 -7.70 16.61 -18.46
CA LYS A 3 -8.02 17.84 -17.74
C LYS A 3 -7.87 17.71 -16.22
N ALA A 4 -8.14 16.53 -15.66
CA ALA A 4 -8.01 16.27 -14.22
C ALA A 4 -6.56 16.27 -13.75
N LEU A 5 -5.62 15.86 -14.61
CA LEU A 5 -4.18 15.88 -14.32
C LEU A 5 -3.60 17.31 -14.20
N LYS A 6 -4.37 18.34 -14.56
CA LYS A 6 -4.00 19.75 -14.36
C LYS A 6 -4.59 20.35 -13.08
N LYS A 7 -5.42 19.59 -12.35
CA LYS A 7 -6.00 20.05 -11.08
C LYS A 7 -4.89 20.13 -10.03
N LYS A 8 -4.84 21.26 -9.31
CA LYS A 8 -3.90 21.42 -8.19
C LYS A 8 -4.17 20.34 -7.13
N PRO A 9 -3.11 19.76 -6.55
CA PRO A 9 -3.28 18.78 -5.49
C PRO A 9 -3.90 19.42 -4.24
N ILE A 10 -4.77 18.68 -3.57
CA ILE A 10 -5.37 19.07 -2.29
C ILE A 10 -4.26 19.17 -1.24
N LYS A 11 -4.28 20.20 -0.38
CA LYS A 11 -3.36 20.29 0.76
C LYS A 11 -3.72 19.15 1.75
N ASN A 12 -2.77 18.24 2.00
CA ASN A 12 -2.94 17.01 2.78
C ASN A 12 -3.95 16.01 2.17
N PRO A 13 -3.64 15.40 1.01
CA PRO A 13 -4.55 14.44 0.39
C PRO A 13 -4.62 13.16 1.23
N THR A 14 -5.81 12.57 1.31
CA THR A 14 -6.02 11.25 1.90
C THR A 14 -5.20 10.23 1.11
N LYS A 15 -4.09 9.75 1.69
CA LYS A 15 -3.15 8.82 1.01
C LYS A 15 -3.78 7.46 0.69
N ARG A 16 -4.84 7.09 1.41
CA ARG A 16 -5.56 5.82 1.26
C ARG A 16 -7.05 6.04 1.44
N LEU A 17 -7.83 5.77 0.41
CA LEU A 17 -9.28 5.71 0.51
C LEU A 17 -9.64 4.46 1.32
N ILE A 18 -10.22 4.66 2.50
CA ILE A 18 -10.80 3.60 3.33
C ILE A 18 -12.31 3.81 3.24
N ILE A 19 -12.98 2.92 2.52
CA ILE A 19 -14.42 2.99 2.28
C ILE A 19 -15.04 1.77 2.94
N GLN A 20 -15.95 2.02 3.88
CA GLN A 20 -16.78 0.96 4.46
C GLN A 20 -17.95 0.66 3.52
N PRO A 21 -18.51 -0.57 3.52
CA PRO A 21 -19.61 -0.93 2.61
C PRO A 21 -20.83 0.00 2.68
N ASN A 22 -21.11 0.54 3.88
CA ASN A 22 -22.20 1.50 4.11
C ASN A 22 -21.92 2.93 3.62
N GLN A 23 -20.69 3.23 3.17
CA GLN A 23 -20.28 4.53 2.62
C GLN A 23 -20.29 4.55 1.09
N ILE A 24 -20.59 3.42 0.44
CA ILE A 24 -20.79 3.34 -1.00
C ILE A 24 -22.23 3.75 -1.28
N ASP A 25 -22.44 5.05 -1.43
CA ASP A 25 -23.73 5.63 -1.82
C ASP A 25 -23.79 5.87 -3.34
N ASN A 26 -24.97 6.26 -3.84
CA ASN A 26 -25.15 6.60 -5.27
C ASN A 26 -24.19 7.71 -5.70
N THR A 27 -23.92 8.66 -4.81
CA THR A 27 -22.96 9.75 -5.00
C THR A 27 -21.55 9.25 -5.25
N PHE A 28 -21.11 8.18 -4.58
CA PHE A 28 -19.81 7.55 -4.82
C PHE A 28 -19.79 6.77 -6.14
N LEU A 29 -20.87 6.07 -6.47
CA LEU A 29 -20.97 5.28 -7.71
C LEU A 29 -20.96 6.14 -8.98
N GLU A 30 -21.45 7.38 -8.88
CA GLU A 30 -21.43 8.35 -9.97
C GLU A 30 -20.05 9.01 -10.19
N LYS A 31 -19.09 8.81 -9.25
CA LYS A 31 -17.76 9.42 -9.37
C LYS A 31 -16.97 8.84 -10.53
N ASN A 32 -16.42 9.73 -11.34
CA ASN A 32 -15.49 9.36 -12.40
C ASN A 32 -14.03 9.32 -11.88
N ILE A 33 -13.15 8.64 -12.60
CA ILE A 33 -11.72 8.56 -12.28
C ILE A 33 -11.07 9.95 -12.17
N ASP A 34 -11.61 10.93 -12.89
CA ASP A 34 -11.19 12.33 -12.90
C ASP A 34 -11.29 13.04 -11.53
N GLU A 35 -12.02 12.48 -10.58
CA GLU A 35 -12.10 12.98 -9.20
C GLU A 35 -10.93 12.51 -8.34
N PHE A 36 -10.26 11.43 -8.74
CA PHE A 36 -9.13 10.83 -8.02
C PHE A 36 -7.77 11.23 -8.61
N LEU A 37 -7.79 11.92 -9.76
CA LEU A 37 -6.60 12.38 -10.45
C LEU A 37 -6.31 13.85 -10.15
N SER A 38 -5.02 14.16 -9.99
CA SER A 38 -4.52 15.53 -9.91
C SER A 38 -3.13 15.59 -10.51
N GLU A 39 -2.51 16.77 -10.53
CA GLU A 39 -1.13 16.95 -10.95
C GLU A 39 -0.15 16.06 -10.16
N SER A 40 -0.47 15.70 -8.91
CA SER A 40 0.38 14.77 -8.15
C SER A 40 0.43 13.37 -8.76
N SER A 41 -0.59 12.96 -9.53
CA SER A 41 -0.60 11.66 -10.20
C SER A 41 0.49 11.56 -11.27
N LEU A 42 0.91 12.68 -11.87
CA LEU A 42 2.03 12.72 -12.83
C LEU A 42 3.39 12.44 -12.17
N LYS A 43 3.50 12.56 -10.83
CA LYS A 43 4.74 12.20 -10.13
C LYS A 43 5.11 10.73 -10.34
N LEU A 44 4.12 9.85 -10.52
CA LEU A 44 4.34 8.45 -10.86
C LEU A 44 5.17 8.33 -12.16
N PHE A 45 4.77 9.07 -13.19
CA PHE A 45 5.43 9.07 -14.49
C PHE A 45 6.87 9.56 -14.37
N SER A 46 7.09 10.67 -13.68
CA SER A 46 8.45 11.20 -13.45
C SER A 46 9.34 10.22 -12.67
N ARG A 47 8.79 9.53 -11.66
CA ARG A 47 9.53 8.57 -10.83
C ARG A 47 10.02 7.38 -11.63
N PHE A 48 9.19 6.89 -12.56
CA PHE A 48 9.50 5.74 -13.41
C PHE A 48 10.02 6.12 -14.80
N LYS A 49 10.31 7.42 -15.03
CA LYS A 49 10.77 7.96 -16.31
C LYS A 49 9.86 7.57 -17.49
N ILE A 50 8.55 7.55 -17.25
CA ILE A 50 7.54 7.27 -18.27
C ILE A 50 7.24 8.56 -19.02
N ASN A 51 7.28 8.50 -20.35
CA ASN A 51 6.83 9.59 -21.22
C ASN A 51 5.30 9.70 -21.19
N ASP A 52 4.76 10.86 -20.84
CA ASP A 52 3.32 11.12 -20.73
C ASP A 52 2.71 11.72 -22.01
N GLY A 53 3.50 11.87 -23.08
CA GLY A 53 3.08 12.44 -24.36
C GLY A 53 1.88 11.74 -25.00
N PHE A 54 1.76 10.41 -24.79
CA PHE A 54 0.63 9.63 -25.29
C PHE A 54 -0.73 10.05 -24.70
N LEU A 55 -0.75 10.71 -23.52
CA LEU A 55 -2.00 11.19 -22.90
C LEU A 55 -2.71 12.26 -23.74
N LYS A 56 -2.01 12.87 -24.71
CA LYS A 56 -2.61 13.85 -25.64
C LYS A 56 -3.36 13.19 -26.79
N ASN A 57 -3.11 11.90 -27.03
CA ASN A 57 -3.73 11.13 -28.11
C ASN A 57 -5.01 10.46 -27.63
N ASP A 58 -5.89 10.09 -28.57
CA ASP A 58 -7.12 9.38 -28.26
C ASP A 58 -6.81 8.02 -27.58
N PRO A 59 -7.48 7.67 -26.47
CA PRO A 59 -7.23 6.40 -25.78
C PRO A 59 -7.33 5.15 -26.65
N LYS A 60 -8.12 5.18 -27.73
CA LYS A 60 -8.23 4.06 -28.66
C LYS A 60 -6.92 3.80 -29.42
N SER A 61 -6.06 4.80 -29.57
CA SER A 61 -4.76 4.69 -30.23
C SER A 61 -3.62 4.39 -29.25
N TRP A 62 -3.89 4.15 -27.96
CA TRP A 62 -2.83 3.94 -26.98
C TRP A 62 -2.16 2.58 -27.12
N GLU A 63 -2.91 1.52 -27.44
CA GLU A 63 -2.33 0.17 -27.60
C GLU A 63 -1.32 0.10 -28.77
N SER A 64 -1.38 1.01 -29.74
CA SER A 64 -0.39 1.13 -30.81
C SER A 64 0.74 2.13 -30.51
N ASN A 65 0.65 2.87 -29.39
CA ASN A 65 1.67 3.84 -28.99
C ASN A 65 2.78 3.17 -28.16
N THR A 66 4.02 3.30 -28.60
CA THR A 66 5.18 2.67 -27.95
C THR A 66 5.41 3.16 -26.53
N ASP A 67 5.20 4.45 -26.25
CA ASP A 67 5.37 5.01 -24.90
C ASP A 67 4.33 4.44 -23.94
N PHE A 68 3.08 4.27 -24.39
CA PHE A 68 2.03 3.64 -23.59
C PHE A 68 2.33 2.16 -23.33
N VAL A 69 2.74 1.39 -24.34
CA VAL A 69 3.08 -0.02 -24.18
C VAL A 69 4.22 -0.20 -23.17
N ASN A 70 5.25 0.63 -23.27
CA ASN A 70 6.36 0.64 -22.32
C ASN A 70 5.90 1.04 -20.90
N ALA A 71 5.07 2.08 -20.79
CA ALA A 71 4.47 2.49 -19.51
C ALA A 71 3.68 1.35 -18.87
N LYS A 72 2.82 0.69 -19.65
CA LYS A 72 1.98 -0.44 -19.23
C LYS A 72 2.84 -1.59 -18.73
N HIS A 73 3.93 -1.92 -19.43
CA HIS A 73 4.89 -2.93 -18.98
C HIS A 73 5.55 -2.57 -17.64
N ILE A 74 6.03 -1.33 -17.49
CA ILE A 74 6.64 -0.86 -16.23
C ILE A 74 5.62 -0.91 -15.09
N ILE A 75 4.40 -0.44 -15.29
CA ILE A 75 3.38 -0.45 -14.22
C ILE A 75 2.97 -1.88 -13.85
N ASN A 76 2.85 -2.79 -14.82
CA ASN A 76 2.51 -4.18 -14.55
C ASN A 76 3.62 -4.93 -13.79
N SER A 77 4.89 -4.54 -13.96
CA SER A 77 6.00 -5.12 -13.20
C SER A 77 6.05 -4.62 -11.74
N LEU A 78 5.35 -3.53 -11.39
CA LEU A 78 5.24 -3.02 -10.01
C LEU A 78 4.29 -3.85 -9.12
N THR A 79 3.87 -5.03 -9.55
CA THR A 79 2.85 -5.87 -8.87
C THR A 79 3.13 -6.01 -7.36
N ILE A 80 2.42 -5.19 -6.58
CA ILE A 80 2.56 -4.99 -5.13
C ILE A 80 2.28 -6.28 -4.33
N ILE A 81 1.62 -7.24 -4.98
CA ILE A 81 1.11 -8.48 -4.38
C ILE A 81 2.26 -9.39 -3.92
N LYS A 82 3.40 -9.39 -4.61
CA LYS A 82 4.53 -10.24 -4.25
C LYS A 82 5.41 -9.64 -3.16
N ASP A 83 5.74 -8.35 -3.23
CA ASP A 83 6.66 -7.76 -2.25
C ASP A 83 6.11 -7.83 -0.81
N THR A 84 4.80 -7.68 -0.56
CA THR A 84 4.28 -7.79 0.82
C THR A 84 4.35 -9.22 1.34
N VAL A 85 4.00 -10.22 0.51
CA VAL A 85 4.05 -11.63 0.91
C VAL A 85 5.50 -12.11 1.00
N GLU A 86 6.32 -11.83 -0.01
CA GLU A 86 7.75 -12.14 -0.03
C GLU A 86 8.49 -11.44 1.10
N ARG A 87 8.17 -10.17 1.41
CA ARG A 87 8.72 -9.46 2.57
C ARG A 87 8.24 -10.05 3.89
N THR A 88 7.00 -10.52 3.98
CA THR A 88 6.49 -11.17 5.20
C THR A 88 7.17 -12.51 5.41
N VAL A 89 7.28 -13.33 4.37
CA VAL A 89 8.01 -14.61 4.40
C VAL A 89 9.48 -14.37 4.74
N LYS A 90 10.14 -13.44 4.06
CA LYS A 90 11.55 -13.11 4.33
C LYS A 90 11.76 -12.56 5.74
N LEU A 91 10.81 -11.78 6.27
CA LEU A 91 10.85 -11.30 7.65
C LEU A 91 10.70 -12.45 8.64
N MET A 92 9.76 -13.38 8.41
CA MET A 92 9.59 -14.58 9.24
C MET A 92 10.85 -15.44 9.19
N ASP A 93 11.39 -15.71 8.00
CA ASP A 93 12.61 -16.50 7.82
C ASP A 93 13.81 -15.85 8.52
N ASN A 94 14.03 -14.56 8.29
CA ASN A 94 15.15 -13.84 8.92
C ASN A 94 14.99 -13.78 10.44
N PHE A 95 13.78 -13.55 10.95
CA PHE A 95 13.51 -13.51 12.39
C PHE A 95 13.73 -14.88 13.04
N ASN A 96 13.22 -15.94 12.42
CA ASN A 96 13.41 -17.31 12.87
C ASN A 96 14.89 -17.71 12.86
N ALA A 97 15.67 -17.24 11.89
CA ALA A 97 17.12 -17.49 11.84
C ALA A 97 17.94 -16.62 12.81
N SER A 98 17.43 -15.45 13.22
CA SER A 98 18.19 -14.48 14.04
C SER A 98 18.16 -14.78 15.55
N LEU A 99 17.10 -15.43 16.04
CA LEU A 99 16.94 -15.72 17.48
C LEU A 99 17.69 -16.98 17.91
N THR A 100 17.40 -18.10 17.25
CA THR A 100 18.01 -19.41 17.54
C THR A 100 17.71 -20.38 16.42
N LEU A 101 18.64 -21.28 16.13
CA LEU A 101 18.43 -22.39 15.19
C LEU A 101 17.79 -23.61 15.86
N ASP A 102 17.68 -23.61 17.19
CA ASP A 102 17.08 -24.68 17.97
C ASP A 102 15.55 -24.57 18.01
N GLU A 103 14.85 -25.63 17.59
CA GLU A 103 13.38 -25.63 17.49
C GLU A 103 12.69 -25.61 18.86
N GLU A 104 13.28 -26.22 19.90
CA GLU A 104 12.71 -26.16 21.25
C GLU A 104 12.74 -24.74 21.81
N GLN A 105 13.86 -24.03 21.66
CA GLN A 105 13.96 -22.63 22.04
C GLN A 105 13.01 -21.74 21.23
N LYS A 106 12.80 -21.99 19.93
CA LYS A 106 11.79 -21.27 19.14
C LYS A 106 10.40 -21.46 19.71
N GLN A 107 10.02 -22.70 20.02
CA GLN A 107 8.70 -23.01 20.56
C GLN A 107 8.50 -22.37 21.94
N TYR A 108 9.55 -22.34 22.77
CA TYR A 108 9.53 -21.66 24.06
C TYR A 108 9.32 -20.14 23.91
N VAL A 109 10.04 -19.49 22.99
CA VAL A 109 9.87 -18.06 22.72
C VAL A 109 8.46 -17.74 22.22
N LEU A 110 7.89 -18.58 21.34
CA LEU A 110 6.51 -18.43 20.88
C LEU A 110 5.51 -18.49 22.05
N LEU A 111 5.71 -19.42 22.99
CA LEU A 111 4.89 -19.52 24.19
C LEU A 111 5.01 -18.26 25.06
N CYS A 112 6.23 -17.77 25.30
CA CYS A 112 6.46 -16.52 26.04
C CYS A 112 5.75 -15.32 25.39
N VAL A 113 5.84 -15.18 24.06
CA VAL A 113 5.17 -14.11 23.32
C VAL A 113 3.65 -14.24 23.41
N GLN A 114 3.11 -15.46 23.33
CA GLN A 114 1.68 -15.72 23.44
C GLN A 114 1.15 -15.34 24.82
N GLU A 115 1.82 -15.76 25.89
CA GLU A 115 1.46 -15.37 27.26
C GLU A 115 1.58 -13.85 27.44
N HIS A 116 2.66 -13.23 26.96
CA HIS A 116 2.82 -11.78 27.01
C HIS A 116 1.70 -11.03 26.30
N ARG A 117 1.21 -11.51 25.15
CA ARG A 117 0.07 -10.91 24.44
C ARG A 117 -1.26 -11.06 25.17
N LYS A 118 -1.45 -12.11 25.98
CA LYS A 118 -2.63 -12.23 26.86
C LYS A 118 -2.58 -11.17 27.95
N THR A 119 -1.39 -10.93 28.52
CA THR A 119 -1.17 -9.91 29.55
C THR A 119 -1.25 -8.49 28.98
N TYR A 120 -0.72 -8.27 27.77
CA TYR A 120 -0.66 -6.98 27.09
C TYR A 120 -1.32 -7.07 25.70
N PRO A 121 -2.66 -7.06 25.64
CA PRO A 121 -3.41 -7.25 24.40
C PRO A 121 -3.27 -6.08 23.42
N ASN A 122 -2.78 -4.93 23.87
CA ASN A 122 -2.58 -3.76 23.04
C ASN A 122 -1.39 -2.91 23.54
N CYS A 123 -0.85 -2.07 22.66
CA CYS A 123 0.30 -1.21 22.95
C CYS A 123 -0.08 0.13 23.61
N LYS A 124 -1.28 0.28 24.19
CA LYS A 124 -1.68 1.55 24.82
C LYS A 124 -0.94 1.71 26.15
N LYS A 125 -0.50 2.95 26.45
CA LYS A 125 0.14 3.28 27.73
C LYS A 125 -0.70 2.84 28.93
N SER A 126 -2.03 2.98 28.86
CA SER A 126 -2.95 2.56 29.92
C SER A 126 -2.89 1.06 30.22
N THR A 127 -2.72 0.22 29.20
CA THR A 127 -2.64 -1.25 29.35
C THR A 127 -1.27 -1.67 29.88
N LEU A 128 -0.20 -0.96 29.52
CA LEU A 128 1.16 -1.21 30.01
C LEU A 128 1.36 -0.75 31.48
N GLN A 129 0.63 0.29 31.91
CA GLN A 129 0.76 0.87 33.25
C GLN A 129 -0.06 0.13 34.32
N GLN A 130 -1.07 -0.67 33.95
CA GLN A 130 -1.97 -1.34 34.90
C GLN A 130 -1.28 -2.35 35.82
N GLN A 131 -0.15 -2.94 35.42
CA GLN A 131 0.57 -3.95 36.22
C GLN A 131 1.82 -3.43 36.93
N HIS A 132 2.19 -2.15 36.78
CA HIS A 132 3.28 -1.53 37.56
C HIS A 132 2.84 -1.07 38.96
N ASN A 133 1.57 -1.23 39.31
CA ASN A 133 1.01 -0.91 40.63
C ASN A 133 0.83 -2.18 41.49
N ILE A 134 1.87 -3.00 41.59
CA ILE A 134 1.96 -4.08 42.59
C ILE A 134 2.84 -3.59 43.74
#